data_AF-A0A415ZU18-F1
#
_entry.id   AF-A0A415ZU18-F1
#
_cell.length_a   1.000
_cell.length_b   1.000
_cell.length_c   1.000
_cell.angle_alpha   90.00
_cell.angle_beta   90.00
_cell.angle_gamma   90.00
#
_symmetry.space_group_name_H-M   'P 1'
#
loop_
_entity.id
_entity.type
_entity.pdbx_description
1 polymer ?
#
loop_
_entity_poly.entity_id
_entity_poly.type
_entity_poly.pdbx_seq_one_letter_code
_entity_poly.pdbx_strand_id
1 'polypeptide(L)' 'QYNCDLSASYNIGARYFIRELLKPLPETERSSLEAKVPAVKRRTSCVYADLRKLYVEVNNLKAA' A
#
# COMPACT_ATOMS: atom_id res chain seq x y z
N GLN A 1 -17.80 -2.51 -16.26
CA GLN A 1 -18.70 -1.52 -15.66
C GLN A 1 -17.98 -0.87 -14.48
N TYR A 2 -18.00 0.46 -14.35
CA TYR A 2 -17.34 1.19 -13.27
C TYR A 2 -18.34 1.50 -12.15
N ASN A 3 -18.02 1.09 -10.91
CA ASN A 3 -18.84 1.33 -9.73
C ASN A 3 -18.13 2.35 -8.84
N CYS A 4 -18.66 3.59 -8.81
CA CYS A 4 -18.01 4.71 -8.15
C CYS A 4 -17.89 4.51 -6.62
N ASP A 5 -19.01 4.19 -5.96
CA ASP A 5 -19.05 4.00 -4.50
C ASP A 5 -18.14 2.85 -4.06
N LEU A 6 -18.19 1.73 -4.80
CA LEU A 6 -17.34 0.58 -4.53
C LEU A 6 -15.85 0.93 -4.66
N SER A 7 -15.48 1.67 -5.71
CA SER A 7 -14.11 2.13 -5.93
C SER A 7 -13.65 3.08 -4.82
N ALA A 8 -14.54 3.99 -4.38
CA ALA A 8 -14.28 4.89 -3.27
C ALA A 8 -14.06 4.13 -1.95
N SER A 9 -14.94 3.16 -1.63
CA SER A 9 -14.81 2.31 -0.44
C SER A 9 -13.47 1.56 -0.42
N TYR A 10 -13.06 0.96 -1.55
CA TYR A 10 -11.77 0.27 -1.63
C TYR A 10 -10.58 1.21 -1.45
N ASN A 11 -10.63 2.41 -2.02
CA ASN A 11 -9.55 3.39 -1.90
C ASN A 11 -9.42 3.91 -0.45
N ILE A 12 -10.54 4.15 0.23
CA ILE A 12 -10.53 4.54 1.65
C ILE A 12 -9.92 3.41 2.48
N GLY A 13 -10.40 2.17 2.32
CA GLY A 13 -9.86 1.01 3.03
C GLY A 13 -8.35 0.81 2.78
N ALA A 14 -7.91 0.95 1.53
CA ALA A 14 -6.51 0.79 1.14
C ALA A 14 -5.57 1.72 1.94
N ARG A 15 -5.98 2.97 2.18
CA ARG A 15 -5.19 3.93 2.97
C ARG A 15 -4.94 3.46 4.40
N TYR A 16 -5.95 2.85 5.03
CA TYR A 16 -5.82 2.33 6.39
C TYR A 16 -4.96 1.06 6.42
N PHE A 17 -5.16 0.12 5.48
CA PHE A 17 -4.35 -1.10 5.41
C PHE A 17 -2.87 -0.81 5.11
N ILE A 18 -2.58 0.07 4.14
CA ILE A 18 -1.21 0.48 3.82
C ILE A 18 -0.53 1.07 5.05
N ARG A 19 -1.24 1.91 5.82
CA ARG A 19 -0.72 2.47 7.08
C ARG A 19 -0.35 1.37 8.08
N GLU A 20 -1.25 0.43 8.33
CA GLU A 20 -1.03 -0.62 9.33
C GLU A 20 0.06 -1.60 8.89
N LEU A 21 0.20 -1.87 7.59
CA LEU A 21 1.30 -2.69 7.06
C LEU A 21 2.67 -2.03 7.23
N LEU A 22 2.76 -0.70 7.02
CA LEU A 22 4.04 0.02 7.08
C LEU A 22 4.45 0.42 8.51
N LYS A 23 3.49 0.57 9.43
CA LYS A 23 3.74 1.01 10.81
C LYS A 23 4.74 0.13 11.59
N PRO A 24 4.71 -1.21 11.53
CA PRO A 24 5.62 -2.05 12.31
C PRO A 24 6.99 -2.27 11.65
N LEU A 25 7.19 -1.83 10.41
CA LEU A 25 8.40 -2.12 9.66
C LEU A 25 9.55 -1.20 10.08
N PRO A 26 10.80 -1.71 10.12
CA PRO A 26 11.98 -0.88 10.30
C PRO A 26 12.17 0.06 9.10
N GLU A 27 12.86 1.18 9.35
CA GLU A 27 13.04 2.23 8.35
C GLU A 27 13.71 1.72 7.05
N THR A 28 14.64 0.77 7.15
CA THR A 28 15.32 0.19 5.99
C THR A 28 14.36 -0.55 5.06
N GLU A 29 13.51 -1.44 5.61
CA GLU A 29 12.51 -2.17 4.84
C GLU A 29 11.47 -1.22 4.27
N ARG A 30 11.02 -0.27 5.09
CA ARG A 30 10.06 0.75 4.68
C ARG A 30 10.58 1.58 3.50
N SER A 31 11.83 2.03 3.55
CA SER A 31 12.46 2.79 2.47
C SER A 31 12.55 1.99 1.17
N SER A 32 12.89 0.69 1.27
CA SER A 32 12.88 -0.23 0.12
C SER A 32 11.48 -0.38 -0.50
N LEU A 33 10.45 -0.55 0.34
CA LEU A 33 9.05 -0.62 -0.10
C LEU A 33 8.58 0.68 -0.76
N GLU A 34 8.92 1.82 -0.16
CA GLU A 34 8.57 3.14 -0.68
C GLU A 34 9.26 3.44 -2.03
N ALA A 35 10.46 2.90 -2.27
CA ALA A 35 11.11 2.99 -3.57
C ALA A 35 10.39 2.17 -4.66
N LYS A 36 9.84 1.01 -4.29
CA LYS A 36 9.10 0.13 -5.22
C LYS A 36 7.65 0.55 -5.43
N VAL A 37 7.02 1.15 -4.42
CA VAL A 37 5.64 1.67 -4.48
C VAL A 37 5.60 3.14 -4.03
N PRO A 38 6.01 4.10 -4.88
CA PRO A 38 6.16 5.51 -4.48
C PRO A 38 4.90 6.19 -3.96
N ALA A 39 3.71 5.70 -4.37
CA ALA A 39 2.42 6.22 -3.92
C ALA A 39 2.24 6.13 -2.40
N VAL A 40 2.88 5.17 -1.73
CA VAL A 40 2.73 4.95 -0.28
C VAL A 40 3.37 6.06 0.57
N LYS A 41 4.27 6.87 -0.01
CA LYS A 41 4.80 8.09 0.64
C LYS A 41 3.71 9.14 0.87
N ARG A 42 2.69 9.20 0.00
CA ARG A 42 1.59 10.16 0.08
C ARG A 42 0.27 9.42 0.26
N ARG A 43 -0.19 9.30 1.51
CA ARG A 43 -1.40 8.54 1.85
C ARG A 43 -2.65 8.96 1.08
N THR A 44 -2.80 10.24 0.75
CA THR A 44 -3.97 10.74 0.02
C THR A 44 -4.01 10.23 -1.43
N SER A 45 -2.85 9.90 -2.02
CA SER A 45 -2.78 9.32 -3.37
C SER A 45 -2.89 7.81 -3.41
N CYS A 46 -2.88 7.11 -2.26
CA CYS A 46 -2.99 5.66 -2.23
C CYS A 46 -4.39 5.19 -2.63
N VAL A 47 -4.42 4.27 -3.59
CA VAL A 47 -5.63 3.57 -4.06
C VAL A 47 -5.49 2.05 -3.87
N TYR A 48 -6.56 1.31 -4.12
CA TYR A 48 -6.57 -0.15 -4.00
C TYR A 48 -5.46 -0.86 -4.81
N ALA A 49 -5.11 -0.31 -5.99
CA ALA A 49 -4.02 -0.84 -6.80
C ALA A 49 -2.65 -0.75 -6.10
N ASP A 50 -2.41 0.32 -5.33
CA ASP A 50 -1.16 0.48 -4.57
C ASP A 50 -1.08 -0.52 -3.42
N LEU A 51 -2.20 -0.77 -2.74
CA LEU A 51 -2.28 -1.80 -1.69
C LEU A 51 -1.92 -3.17 -2.26
N ARG A 52 -2.45 -3.55 -3.43
CA ARG A 52 -2.13 -4.83 -4.07
C ARG A 52 -0.64 -4.95 -4.37
N LYS A 53 -0.04 -3.90 -4.97
CA LYS A 53 1.40 -3.88 -5.28
C LYS A 53 2.25 -3.96 -4.01
N LEU A 54 1.92 -3.18 -2.99
CA LEU A 54 2.61 -3.19 -1.71
C LEU A 54 2.53 -4.56 -1.05
N TYR A 55 1.37 -5.22 -1.09
CA TYR A 55 1.20 -6.54 -0.49
C TYR A 55 2.10 -7.60 -1.13
N VAL A 56 2.21 -7.61 -2.46
CA VAL A 56 3.13 -8.50 -3.18
C VAL A 56 4.57 -8.23 -2.72
N GLU A 57 4.96 -6.97 -2.66
CA GLU A 57 6.32 -6.62 -2.30
C GLU A 57 6.67 -6.93 -0.84
N VAL A 58 5.74 -6.73 0.09
CA VAL A 58 5.89 -7.16 1.49
C VAL A 58 6.08 -8.68 1.58
N ASN A 59 5.37 -9.46 0.76
CA ASN A 59 5.56 -10.91 0.74
C ASN A 59 6.90 -11.31 0.12
N ASN A 60 7.38 -10.58 -0.91
CA ASN A 60 8.71 -10.80 -1.47
C ASN A 60 9.80 -10.53 -0.42
N LEU A 61 9.67 -9.47 0.37
CA LEU A 61 10.60 -9.18 1.48
C LEU A 61 10.62 -10.28 2.54
N LYS A 62 9.48 -10.92 2.82
CA LYS A 62 9.40 -12.03 3.79
C LYS A 62 9.94 -13.36 3.26
N ALA A 63 10.00 -13.52 1.94
CA ALA A 63 10.48 -14.73 1.30
C ALA A 63 11.99 -14.71 1.03
N ALA A 64 12.64 -13.56 1.18
CA ALA A 64 14.08 -13.36 1.08
C ALA A 64 14.76 -13.56 2.45
#